data_AF-A0A5N7ZBF5-F1
#
_entry.id   AF-A0A5N7ZBF5-F1
#
_cell.length_a   1.000
_cell.length_b   1.000
_cell.length_c   1.000
_cell.angle_alpha   90.00
_cell.angle_beta   90.00
_cell.angle_gamma   90.00
#
_symmetry.space_group_name_H-M   'P 1'
#
loop_
_entity.id
_entity.type
_entity.pdbx_description
1 polymer ?
#
loop_
_entity_poly.entity_id
_entity_poly.type
_entity_poly.pdbx_seq_one_letter_code
_entity_poly.pdbx_strand_id
1 'polypeptide(L)'
;MENNVKATFLIGEEWLYYKIYTGFATTDSVLYNHLYTVVTGLLRDGVIDKWFFIRYADPEHHLRLRLHLTEPEHIGLVILAFRD
;
A
#
# COMPACT_ATOMS: atom_id res chain seq x y z
N MET A 1 -26.25 19.04 1.47
CA MET A 1 -25.52 18.08 2.33
C MET A 1 -24.06 18.20 1.93
N GLU A 2 -23.23 18.80 2.76
CA GLU A 2 -21.79 18.85 2.51
C GLU A 2 -21.22 17.45 2.75
N ASN A 3 -20.83 16.77 1.67
CA ASN A 3 -20.08 15.52 1.76
C ASN A 3 -18.67 15.87 2.24
N ASN A 4 -18.46 15.82 3.55
CA ASN A 4 -17.17 16.06 4.18
C ASN A 4 -16.28 14.81 4.05
N VAL A 5 -15.92 14.47 2.80
CA VAL A 5 -15.02 13.36 2.50
C VAL A 5 -13.59 13.82 2.76
N LYS A 6 -12.92 13.17 3.71
CA LYS A 6 -11.51 13.41 4.00
C LYS A 6 -10.65 13.05 2.78
N ALA A 7 -9.97 14.06 2.22
CA ALA A 7 -9.18 13.92 0.99
C ALA A 7 -7.71 13.55 1.25
N THR A 8 -7.19 13.89 2.43
CA THR A 8 -5.78 13.72 2.79
C THR A 8 -5.67 12.84 4.02
N PHE A 9 -4.76 11.87 3.96
CA PHE A 9 -4.41 10.99 5.06
C PHE A 9 -2.91 11.15 5.33
N LEU A 10 -2.58 11.49 6.57
CA LEU A 10 -1.21 11.59 7.05
C LEU A 10 -0.69 10.22 7.49
N ILE A 11 0.62 10.12 7.69
CA ILE A 11 1.21 8.93 8.30
C ILE A 11 0.65 8.73 9.71
N GLY A 12 0.29 7.50 10.05
CA GLY A 12 -0.37 7.18 11.32
C GLY A 12 -1.89 7.38 11.31
N GLU A 13 -2.49 7.63 10.14
CA GLU A 13 -3.94 7.55 9.95
C GLU A 13 -4.32 6.24 9.23
N GLU A 14 -5.61 6.10 8.90
CA GLU A 14 -6.20 4.87 8.36
C GLU A 14 -5.66 4.44 6.99
N TRP A 15 -5.06 5.35 6.20
CA TRP A 15 -4.47 5.01 4.90
C TRP A 15 -2.96 5.16 4.91
N LEU A 16 -2.25 4.03 4.75
CA LEU A 16 -0.82 4.00 4.51
C LEU A 16 -0.51 4.06 3.01
N TYR A 17 0.48 4.85 2.63
CA TYR A 17 0.85 5.13 1.25
C TYR A 17 2.33 4.84 0.99
N TYR A 18 2.62 3.96 0.02
CA TYR A 18 3.96 3.68 -0.50
C TYR A 18 4.11 4.12 -1.95
N LYS A 19 5.29 4.68 -2.26
CA LYS A 19 5.82 4.79 -3.62
C LYS A 19 6.89 3.73 -3.80
N ILE A 20 6.67 2.77 -4.71
CA ILE A 20 7.60 1.67 -4.97
C ILE A 20 8.17 1.89 -6.37
N TYR A 21 9.40 2.37 -6.45
CA TYR A 21 10.10 2.60 -7.71
C TYR A 21 10.60 1.27 -8.27
N THR A 22 10.26 0.98 -9.53
CA THR A 22 10.59 -0.30 -10.18
C THR A 22 10.87 -0.07 -11.67
N GLY A 23 11.75 -0.87 -12.27
CA GLY A 23 11.90 -0.85 -13.72
C GLY A 23 10.67 -1.42 -14.43
N PHE A 24 10.30 -0.88 -15.58
CA PHE A 24 9.11 -1.29 -16.37
C PHE A 24 8.98 -2.81 -16.54
N ALA A 25 10.07 -3.50 -16.88
CA ALA A 25 10.08 -4.95 -17.09
C ALA A 25 9.98 -5.76 -15.78
N THR A 26 10.34 -5.16 -14.64
CA THR A 26 10.37 -5.84 -13.33
C THR A 26 9.10 -5.64 -12.52
N THR A 27 8.26 -4.68 -12.87
CA THR A 27 7.10 -4.29 -12.08
C THR A 27 6.11 -5.44 -11.86
N ASP A 28 5.83 -6.22 -12.90
CA ASP A 28 4.89 -7.35 -12.78
C ASP A 28 5.43 -8.45 -11.86
N SER A 29 6.74 -8.71 -11.93
CA SER A 29 7.42 -9.63 -11.03
C SER A 29 7.37 -9.15 -9.58
N VAL A 30 7.63 -7.86 -9.32
CA VAL A 30 7.55 -7.27 -7.98
C VAL A 30 6.12 -7.34 -7.43
N LEU A 31 5.12 -7.05 -8.27
CA LEU A 31 3.70 -7.13 -7.90
C LEU A 31 3.31 -8.55 -7.52
N TYR A 32 3.64 -9.54 -8.35
CA TYR A 32 3.18 -10.90 -8.16
C TYR A 32 3.99 -11.67 -7.11
N ASN A 33 5.32 -11.56 -7.13
CA ASN A 33 6.19 -12.39 -6.28
C ASN A 33 6.35 -11.85 -4.86
N HIS A 34 6.27 -10.52 -4.68
CA HIS A 34 6.48 -9.90 -3.37
C HIS A 34 5.22 -9.23 -2.85
N LEU A 35 4.68 -8.24 -3.59
CA LEU A 35 3.59 -7.43 -3.07
C LEU A 35 2.33 -8.27 -2.80
N TYR A 36 1.98 -9.18 -3.70
CA TYR A 36 0.81 -10.04 -3.53
C TYR A 36 0.92 -10.91 -2.28
N THR A 37 2.08 -11.53 -2.05
CA THR A 37 2.34 -12.37 -0.86
C THR A 37 2.20 -11.57 0.43
N VAL A 38 2.82 -10.39 0.50
CA VAL A 38 2.77 -9.52 1.67
C VAL A 38 1.34 -9.06 1.95
N VAL A 39 0.66 -8.51 0.94
CA VAL A 39 -0.67 -7.93 1.09
C VAL A 39 -1.72 -9.00 1.43
N THR A 40 -1.63 -10.19 0.84
CA THR A 40 -2.54 -11.30 1.19
C THR A 40 -2.33 -11.80 2.61
N GLY A 41 -1.08 -11.83 3.09
CA GLY A 41 -0.77 -12.08 4.50
C GLY A 41 -1.43 -11.06 5.42
N LEU A 42 -1.24 -9.76 5.14
CA LEU A 42 -1.82 -8.68 5.93
C LEU A 42 -3.35 -8.69 5.94
N LEU A 43 -4.00 -9.02 4.82
CA LEU A 43 -5.46 -9.18 4.72
C LEU A 43 -5.95 -10.35 5.58
N ARG A 44 -5.30 -11.52 5.46
CA ARG A 44 -5.65 -12.72 6.22
C ARG A 44 -5.53 -12.49 7.72
N ASP A 45 -4.49 -11.76 8.13
CA ASP A 45 -4.19 -11.49 9.53
C ASP A 45 -5.02 -10.30 10.08
N GLY A 46 -5.89 -9.69 9.26
CA GLY A 46 -6.79 -8.61 9.69
C GLY A 46 -6.11 -7.27 9.95
N VAL A 47 -4.86 -7.11 9.50
CA VAL A 47 -4.05 -5.89 9.67
C VAL A 47 -4.54 -4.77 8.74
N ILE A 48 -5.03 -5.16 7.55
CA ILE A 48 -5.65 -4.30 6.55
C ILE A 48 -6.97 -4.91 6.09
N ASP A 49 -7.91 -4.09 5.62
CA ASP A 49 -9.20 -4.57 5.07
C ASP A 49 -9.37 -4.24 3.57
N LYS A 50 -8.66 -3.23 3.08
CA LYS A 50 -8.71 -2.75 1.69
C LYS A 50 -7.33 -2.35 1.22
N TRP A 51 -7.12 -2.54 -0.06
CA TRP A 51 -5.91 -2.06 -0.72
C TRP A 51 -6.16 -1.84 -2.20
N PHE A 52 -5.31 -1.03 -2.81
CA PHE A 52 -5.22 -0.92 -4.25
C PHE A 52 -3.84 -0.39 -4.63
N PHE A 53 -3.51 -0.50 -5.90
CA PHE A 53 -2.33 0.16 -6.46
C PHE A 53 -2.64 0.76 -7.81
N ILE A 54 -1.84 1.76 -8.19
CA ILE A 54 -1.88 2.38 -9.52
C ILE A 54 -0.44 2.54 -10.05
N ARG A 55 -0.27 2.43 -11.37
CA ARG A 55 1.02 2.60 -12.04
C ARG A 55 1.20 4.06 -12.46
N TYR A 56 2.36 4.62 -12.19
CA TYR A 56 2.79 5.94 -12.65
C TYR A 56 4.10 5.80 -13.42
N ALA A 57 4.34 6.74 -14.33
CA ALA A 57 5.54 6.79 -15.16
C ALA A 57 6.28 8.16 -15.12
N ASP A 58 5.85 9.09 -14.25
CA ASP A 58 6.38 10.46 -14.20
C ASP A 58 6.81 10.83 -12.76
N PRO A 59 8.08 11.24 -12.52
CA PRO A 59 9.22 11.31 -13.46
C PRO A 59 9.87 9.95 -13.74
N GLU A 60 9.62 8.95 -12.90
CA GLU A 60 10.15 7.60 -13.03
C GLU A 60 9.03 6.57 -12.87
N HIS A 61 9.24 5.36 -13.38
CA HIS A 61 8.26 4.28 -13.28
C HIS A 61 8.12 3.79 -11.82
N HIS A 62 6.92 3.89 -11.27
CA HIS A 62 6.65 3.50 -9.90
C HIS A 62 5.20 3.05 -9.69
N LEU A 63 5.01 2.27 -8.64
CA LEU A 63 3.71 1.91 -8.11
C LEU A 63 3.36 2.84 -6.96
N ARG A 64 2.11 3.30 -6.93
CA ARG A 64 1.52 3.91 -5.74
C ARG A 64 0.62 2.88 -5.11
N LEU A 65 1.08 2.31 -4.00
CA LEU A 65 0.34 1.34 -3.22
C LEU A 65 -0.37 2.07 -2.08
N ARG A 66 -1.65 1.77 -1.89
CA ARG A 66 -2.41 2.22 -0.72
C ARG A 66 -3.00 1.03 0.02
N LEU A 67 -2.84 1.07 1.33
CA LEU A 67 -3.31 0.06 2.28
C LEU A 67 -4.19 0.77 3.31
N HIS A 68 -5.41 0.32 3.49
CA HIS A 68 -6.27 0.79 4.57
C HIS A 68 -6.03 -0.09 5.79
N LEU A 69 -5.49 0.51 6.84
CA LEU A 69 -5.25 -0.15 8.11
C LEU A 69 -6.58 -0.32 8.84
N THR A 70 -6.80 -1.49 9.43
CA THR A 70 -7.96 -1.70 10.31
C THR A 70 -7.86 -0.86 11.57
N GLU A 71 -6.64 -0.69 12.08
CA GLU A 71 -6.30 0.19 13.20
C GLU A 71 -5.00 0.94 12.85
N PRO A 72 -4.88 2.27 13.05
CA PRO A 72 -3.68 3.01 12.68
C PRO A 72 -2.38 2.52 13.36
N GLU A 73 -2.48 1.93 14.54
CA GLU A 73 -1.39 1.32 15.31
C GLU A 73 -0.73 0.15 14.56
N HIS A 74 -1.45 -0.47 13.63
CA HIS A 74 -0.93 -1.56 12.80
C HIS A 74 0.14 -1.12 11.78
N ILE A 75 0.40 0.19 11.65
CA ILE A 75 1.42 0.72 10.74
C ILE A 75 2.78 0.03 10.91
N GLY A 76 3.18 -0.29 12.15
CA GLY A 76 4.43 -0.98 12.44
C GLY A 76 4.47 -2.41 11.90
N LEU A 77 3.35 -3.13 11.98
CA LEU A 77 3.23 -4.49 11.42
C LEU A 77 3.37 -4.48 9.92
N VAL A 78 2.72 -3.51 9.25
CA VAL A 78 2.82 -3.36 7.80
C VAL A 78 4.25 -3.04 7.39
N ILE A 79 4.93 -2.09 8.04
CA ILE A 79 6.33 -1.75 7.73
C ILE A 79 7.24 -2.98 7.86
N LEU A 80 7.07 -3.78 8.92
CA LEU A 80 7.86 -4.99 9.13
C LEU A 80 7.58 -6.06 8.07
N ALA A 81 6.35 -6.17 7.59
CA ALA A 81 5.97 -7.16 6.57
C ALA A 81 6.62 -6.90 5.18
N PHE A 82 7.11 -5.68 4.92
CA PHE A 82 7.84 -5.33 3.69
C PHE A 82 9.37 -5.50 3.81
N ARG A 83 9.87 -6.04 4.93
CA ARG A 83 11.31 -6.22 5.18
C ARG A 83 11.89 -7.48 4.51
N ASP A 84 11.05 -8.47 4.24
CA ASP A 84 11.43 -9.81 3.75
C ASP A 84 11.15 -9.99 2.25
#